data_AF-A0A8H6ZU20-F1
#
_entry.id   AF-A0A8H6ZU20-F1
#
_cell.length_a   1.000
_cell.length_b   1.000
_cell.length_c   1.000
_cell.angle_alpha   90.00
_cell.angle_beta   90.00
_cell.angle_gamma   90.00
#
_symmetry.space_group_name_H-M   'P 1'
#
loop_
_entity.id
_entity.type
_entity.pdbx_description
1 polymer ?
#
loop_
_entity_poly.entity_id
_entity_poly.type
_entity_poly.pdbx_seq_one_letter_code
_entity_poly.pdbx_strand_id
1 'polypeptide(L)'
;MSSIKLGQSSGERPSRGNSYSPAPMSTSASGVIDRNSVGSRLEVALQRMSQESSQHEYDIKRLESQLAENLSNFRAINGLLQDAFGSIQRTTKRADTALNTQIPRISDELDESLDALAELAEALPTIRTQVADIRRVYTSGRQKAQSLVDDLTWLNTEFYERWRTIIFTPNSPVSLRWKALMRLVFAISFLMCTWLAWIALSGAYRAHRQRLVWGDRLMS
;
A
#
# COMPACT_ATOMS: atom_id res chain seq x y z
N MET A 1 -12.70 -19.50 -22.36
CA MET A 1 -13.33 -20.74 -21.82
C MET A 1 -14.74 -20.37 -21.38
N SER A 2 -15.72 -20.18 -22.26
CA SER A 2 -16.53 -21.16 -23.01
C SER A 2 -17.16 -22.25 -22.13
N SER A 3 -18.43 -22.07 -21.79
CA SER A 3 -19.46 -23.12 -21.71
C SER A 3 -20.84 -22.48 -21.50
N ILE A 4 -21.51 -22.16 -22.62
CA ILE A 4 -22.95 -21.89 -22.64
C ILE A 4 -23.63 -23.19 -23.05
N LYS A 5 -24.42 -23.76 -22.15
CA LYS A 5 -25.18 -24.99 -22.36
C LYS A 5 -26.48 -24.62 -23.06
N LEU A 6 -26.56 -24.85 -24.37
CA LEU A 6 -27.78 -24.69 -25.17
C LEU A 6 -28.79 -25.77 -24.80
N GLY A 7 -30.06 -25.35 -24.68
CA GLY A 7 -31.19 -26.18 -24.33
C GLY A 7 -31.60 -27.16 -25.43
N GLN A 8 -32.03 -28.35 -24.98
CA GLN A 8 -32.89 -29.25 -25.73
C GLN A 8 -34.33 -28.79 -25.56
N SER A 9 -35.01 -28.50 -26.66
CA SER A 9 -36.48 -28.47 -26.73
C SER A 9 -36.87 -29.30 -27.96
N SER A 10 -37.31 -30.53 -27.68
CA SER A 10 -37.79 -31.48 -28.69
C SER A 10 -39.28 -31.25 -28.88
N GLY A 11 -39.66 -30.70 -30.04
CA GLY A 11 -41.04 -30.56 -30.47
C GLY A 11 -41.53 -31.85 -31.11
N GLU A 12 -42.45 -32.55 -30.47
CA GLU A 12 -43.22 -33.64 -31.08
C GLU A 12 -44.46 -33.08 -31.77
N ARG A 13 -44.56 -33.31 -33.09
CA ARG A 13 -45.77 -33.12 -33.91
C ARG A 13 -46.66 -34.37 -33.79
N PRO A 14 -48.00 -34.25 -33.73
CA PRO A 14 -48.87 -35.37 -34.06
C PRO A 14 -49.11 -35.44 -35.57
N SER A 15 -48.91 -36.64 -36.12
CA SER A 15 -49.17 -37.01 -37.51
C SER A 15 -50.67 -37.18 -37.76
N ARG A 16 -51.14 -36.52 -38.82
CA ARG A 16 -52.47 -36.67 -39.43
C ARG A 16 -52.45 -37.91 -40.33
N GLY A 17 -53.29 -38.89 -40.03
CA GLY A 17 -53.51 -40.07 -40.89
C GLY A 17 -55.01 -40.27 -41.12
N ASN A 18 -55.48 -39.91 -42.32
CA ASN A 18 -56.79 -40.30 -42.84
C ASN A 18 -56.79 -41.79 -43.19
N SER A 19 -57.86 -42.51 -42.87
CA SER A 19 -58.22 -43.75 -43.58
C SER A 19 -59.71 -44.06 -43.48
N TYR A 20 -60.38 -43.90 -44.62
CA TYR A 20 -61.46 -44.71 -45.20
C TYR A 20 -62.47 -45.45 -44.31
N SER A 21 -63.73 -45.11 -44.57
CA SER A 21 -64.95 -45.90 -44.34
C SER A 21 -64.81 -47.33 -44.92
N PRO A 22 -65.49 -48.31 -44.31
CA PRO A 22 -66.57 -48.92 -45.08
C PRO A 22 -67.85 -49.16 -44.26
N ALA A 23 -68.99 -48.93 -44.91
CA ALA A 23 -70.29 -49.41 -44.49
C ALA A 23 -70.38 -50.94 -44.62
N PRO A 24 -71.23 -51.58 -43.81
CA PRO A 24 -71.96 -52.75 -44.25
C PRO A 24 -73.46 -52.43 -44.34
N MET A 25 -74.00 -52.59 -45.54
CA MET A 25 -75.42 -52.88 -45.74
C MET A 25 -75.72 -54.29 -45.23
N SER A 26 -76.76 -54.43 -44.42
CA SER A 26 -77.59 -55.64 -44.41
C SER A 26 -79.04 -55.27 -44.12
N THR A 27 -79.78 -55.24 -45.22
CA THR A 27 -81.15 -55.74 -45.44
C THR A 27 -81.99 -56.25 -44.26
N SER A 28 -83.19 -55.67 -44.20
CA SER A 28 -84.49 -56.35 -44.05
C SER A 28 -84.93 -56.81 -42.66
N ALA A 29 -85.93 -56.13 -42.10
CA ALA A 29 -87.18 -56.77 -41.68
C ALA A 29 -88.27 -55.72 -41.42
N SER A 30 -89.39 -55.89 -42.13
CA SER A 30 -90.67 -55.26 -41.83
C SER A 30 -91.05 -55.42 -40.36
N GLY A 31 -91.53 -54.34 -39.75
CA GLY A 31 -92.15 -54.39 -38.44
C GLY A 31 -92.42 -52.97 -37.98
N VAL A 32 -93.68 -52.54 -38.15
CA VAL A 32 -94.37 -51.43 -37.46
C VAL A 32 -93.47 -50.26 -37.06
N ILE A 33 -93.57 -49.13 -37.77
CA ILE A 33 -92.96 -47.86 -37.37
C ILE A 33 -93.55 -47.44 -36.03
N ASP A 34 -92.90 -47.88 -34.95
CA ASP A 34 -93.12 -47.37 -33.61
C ASP A 34 -92.38 -46.03 -33.56
N ARG A 35 -93.14 -44.93 -33.68
CA ARG A 35 -92.65 -43.54 -33.60
C ARG A 35 -91.73 -43.30 -32.38
N ASN A 36 -91.90 -44.11 -31.34
CA ASN A 36 -91.10 -44.05 -30.12
C ASN A 36 -89.65 -44.56 -30.29
N SER A 37 -89.36 -45.46 -31.25
CA SER A 37 -88.01 -46.02 -31.46
C SER A 37 -87.10 -45.12 -32.30
N VAL A 38 -87.68 -44.35 -33.23
CA VAL A 38 -86.96 -43.34 -34.01
C VAL A 38 -86.67 -42.12 -33.15
N GLY A 39 -87.65 -41.73 -32.30
CA GLY A 39 -87.47 -40.69 -31.28
C GLY A 39 -86.33 -41.01 -30.31
N SER A 40 -86.29 -42.23 -29.75
CA SER A 40 -85.23 -42.62 -28.82
C SER A 40 -83.85 -42.73 -29.45
N ARG A 41 -83.73 -43.16 -30.72
CA ARG A 41 -82.45 -43.16 -31.44
C ARG A 41 -81.96 -41.76 -31.78
N LEU A 42 -82.87 -40.86 -32.17
CA LEU A 42 -82.55 -39.45 -32.40
C LEU A 42 -82.12 -38.78 -31.09
N GLU A 43 -82.81 -39.06 -30.00
CA GLU A 43 -82.49 -38.55 -28.66
C GLU A 43 -81.13 -39.05 -28.18
N VAL A 44 -80.83 -40.35 -28.34
CA VAL A 44 -79.50 -40.91 -28.04
C VAL A 44 -78.42 -40.31 -28.94
N ALA A 45 -78.70 -40.06 -30.22
CA ALA A 45 -77.76 -39.41 -31.14
C ALA A 45 -77.55 -37.92 -30.78
N LEU A 46 -78.60 -37.19 -30.42
CA LEU A 46 -78.54 -35.81 -29.92
C LEU A 46 -77.78 -35.73 -28.61
N GLN A 47 -77.99 -36.68 -27.71
CA GLN A 47 -77.32 -36.72 -26.42
C GLN A 47 -75.83 -37.05 -26.58
N ARG A 48 -75.48 -37.95 -27.51
CA ARG A 48 -74.08 -38.22 -27.89
C ARG A 48 -73.44 -37.03 -28.59
N MET A 49 -74.13 -36.39 -29.53
CA MET A 49 -73.62 -35.23 -30.25
C MET A 49 -73.48 -34.01 -29.32
N SER A 50 -74.38 -33.84 -28.35
CA SER A 50 -74.29 -32.84 -27.29
C SER A 50 -73.10 -33.12 -26.36
N GLN A 51 -72.92 -34.38 -25.96
CA GLN A 51 -71.79 -34.79 -25.13
C GLN A 51 -70.45 -34.60 -25.86
N GLU A 52 -70.36 -34.98 -27.13
CA GLU A 52 -69.20 -34.76 -27.99
C GLU A 52 -68.94 -33.26 -28.20
N SER A 53 -69.98 -32.46 -28.44
CA SER A 53 -69.88 -31.00 -28.53
C SER A 53 -69.36 -30.38 -27.23
N SER A 54 -69.80 -30.86 -26.06
CA SER A 54 -69.32 -30.36 -24.77
C SER A 54 -67.84 -30.70 -24.51
N GLN A 55 -67.38 -31.87 -24.98
CA GLN A 55 -65.97 -32.26 -24.88
C GLN A 55 -65.12 -31.39 -25.80
N HIS A 56 -65.58 -31.14 -27.03
CA HIS A 56 -64.91 -30.20 -27.91
C HIS A 56 -64.87 -28.77 -27.35
N GLU A 57 -65.93 -28.31 -26.70
CA GLU A 57 -65.93 -27.00 -26.04
C GLU A 57 -64.91 -26.93 -24.89
N TYR A 58 -64.77 -28.02 -24.12
CA TYR A 58 -63.76 -28.12 -23.07
C TYR A 58 -62.33 -28.11 -23.64
N ASP A 59 -62.08 -28.88 -24.69
CA ASP A 59 -60.79 -28.94 -25.36
C ASP A 59 -60.41 -27.59 -26.00
N ILE A 60 -61.38 -26.90 -26.61
CA ILE A 60 -61.19 -25.55 -27.14
C ILE A 60 -60.82 -24.58 -26.01
N LYS A 61 -61.59 -24.56 -24.92
CA LYS A 61 -61.30 -23.69 -23.75
C LYS A 61 -59.93 -23.97 -23.14
N ARG A 62 -59.50 -25.24 -23.12
CA ARG A 62 -58.16 -25.63 -22.65
C ARG A 62 -57.06 -25.13 -23.59
N LEU A 63 -57.27 -25.23 -24.89
CA LEU A 63 -56.31 -24.70 -25.87
C LEU A 63 -56.24 -23.18 -25.82
N GLU A 64 -57.37 -22.50 -25.63
CA GLU A 64 -57.42 -21.05 -25.45
C GLU A 64 -56.66 -20.60 -24.20
N SER A 65 -56.83 -21.30 -23.06
CA SER A 65 -56.11 -20.96 -21.83
C SER A 65 -54.61 -21.18 -21.97
N GLN A 66 -54.18 -22.29 -22.60
CA GLN A 66 -52.78 -22.55 -22.90
C GLN A 66 -52.20 -21.53 -23.87
N LEU A 67 -52.96 -21.08 -24.87
CA LEU A 67 -52.53 -20.04 -25.80
C LEU A 67 -52.37 -18.69 -25.08
N ALA A 68 -53.32 -18.33 -24.22
CA ALA A 68 -53.26 -17.10 -23.42
C ALA A 68 -52.06 -17.09 -22.48
N GLU A 69 -51.79 -18.22 -21.81
CA GLU A 69 -50.61 -18.40 -20.97
C GLU A 69 -49.31 -18.30 -21.78
N ASN A 70 -49.23 -18.97 -22.92
CA ASN A 70 -48.06 -18.91 -23.80
C ASN A 70 -47.83 -17.51 -24.38
N LEU A 71 -48.88 -16.79 -24.76
CA LEU A 71 -48.78 -15.39 -25.21
C LEU A 71 -48.34 -14.46 -24.09
N SER A 72 -48.82 -14.68 -22.87
CA SER A 72 -48.37 -13.96 -21.67
C SER A 72 -46.89 -14.20 -21.41
N ASN A 73 -46.45 -15.47 -21.43
CA ASN A 73 -45.04 -15.85 -21.27
C ASN A 73 -44.16 -15.26 -22.37
N PHE A 74 -44.61 -15.30 -23.63
CA PHE A 74 -43.89 -14.69 -24.74
C PHE A 74 -43.76 -13.17 -24.57
N ARG A 75 -44.83 -12.51 -24.11
CA ARG A 75 -44.80 -11.07 -23.83
C ARG A 75 -43.84 -10.72 -22.70
N ALA A 76 -43.79 -11.54 -21.64
CA ALA A 76 -42.84 -11.37 -20.55
C ALA A 76 -41.39 -11.53 -21.03
N ILE A 77 -41.11 -12.57 -21.83
CA ILE A 77 -39.79 -12.80 -22.42
C ILE A 77 -39.40 -11.64 -23.34
N ASN A 78 -40.30 -11.16 -24.18
CA ASN A 78 -40.02 -10.04 -25.06
C ASN A 78 -39.70 -8.75 -24.28
N GLY A 79 -40.40 -8.52 -23.16
CA GLY A 79 -40.07 -7.43 -22.25
C GLY A 79 -38.65 -7.53 -21.69
N LEU A 80 -38.28 -8.70 -21.16
CA LEU A 80 -36.93 -8.96 -20.66
C LEU A 80 -35.87 -8.81 -21.74
N LEU A 81 -36.14 -9.27 -22.96
CA LEU A 81 -35.23 -9.15 -24.09
C LEU A 81 -34.99 -7.69 -24.45
N GLN A 82 -36.05 -6.88 -24.45
CA GLN A 82 -35.98 -5.46 -24.76
C GLN A 82 -35.24 -4.68 -23.67
N ASP A 83 -35.44 -5.03 -22.40
CA ASP A 83 -34.70 -4.45 -21.29
C ASP A 83 -33.21 -4.85 -21.33
N ALA A 84 -32.91 -6.11 -21.62
CA ALA A 84 -31.54 -6.60 -21.78
C ALA A 84 -30.84 -5.89 -22.94
N PHE A 85 -31.50 -5.74 -24.09
CA PHE A 85 -30.96 -5.02 -25.23
C PHE A 85 -30.72 -3.54 -24.90
N GLY A 86 -31.67 -2.87 -24.24
CA GLY A 86 -31.52 -1.49 -23.80
C GLY A 86 -30.37 -1.33 -22.81
N SER A 87 -30.17 -2.29 -21.90
CA SER A 87 -29.04 -2.32 -20.97
C SER A 87 -27.71 -2.46 -21.71
N ILE A 88 -27.60 -3.43 -22.63
CA ILE A 88 -26.39 -3.67 -23.44
C ILE A 88 -26.05 -2.45 -24.29
N GLN A 89 -27.04 -1.80 -24.91
CA GLN A 89 -26.80 -0.62 -25.73
C GLN A 89 -26.27 0.55 -24.87
N ARG A 90 -26.81 0.74 -23.66
CA ARG A 90 -26.33 1.75 -22.72
C ARG A 90 -24.93 1.45 -22.19
N THR A 91 -24.64 0.20 -21.83
CA THR A 91 -23.30 -0.19 -21.37
C THR A 91 -22.27 -0.09 -22.48
N THR A 92 -22.62 -0.48 -23.70
CA THR A 92 -21.75 -0.33 -24.88
C THR A 92 -21.43 1.14 -25.12
N LYS A 93 -22.42 2.03 -25.11
CA LYS A 93 -22.19 3.47 -25.27
C LYS A 93 -21.31 4.06 -24.17
N ARG A 94 -21.51 3.63 -22.92
CA ARG A 94 -20.66 4.04 -21.78
C ARG A 94 -19.23 3.52 -21.92
N ALA A 95 -19.06 2.25 -22.32
CA ALA A 95 -17.76 1.65 -22.55
C ALA A 95 -17.02 2.36 -23.68
N ASP A 96 -17.72 2.67 -24.77
CA ASP A 96 -17.17 3.41 -25.91
C ASP A 96 -16.77 4.84 -25.51
N THR A 97 -17.59 5.50 -24.68
CA THR A 97 -17.23 6.82 -24.13
C THR A 97 -16.01 6.73 -23.22
N ALA A 98 -15.95 5.75 -22.32
CA ALA A 98 -14.80 5.53 -21.44
C ALA A 98 -13.52 5.25 -22.25
N LEU A 99 -13.63 4.42 -23.30
CA LEU A 99 -12.51 4.08 -24.17
C LEU A 99 -12.00 5.30 -24.95
N ASN A 100 -12.89 6.13 -25.47
CA ASN A 100 -12.51 7.29 -26.28
C ASN A 100 -12.15 8.53 -25.46
N THR A 101 -12.50 8.60 -24.17
CA THR A 101 -12.26 9.81 -23.36
C THR A 101 -11.47 9.55 -22.09
N GLN A 102 -11.81 8.53 -21.30
CA GLN A 102 -11.14 8.27 -20.02
C GLN A 102 -9.78 7.60 -20.23
N ILE A 103 -9.69 6.62 -21.12
CA ILE A 103 -8.41 5.93 -21.40
C ILE A 103 -7.34 6.90 -21.90
N PRO A 104 -7.58 7.75 -22.94
CA PRO A 104 -6.56 8.68 -23.40
C PRO A 104 -6.20 9.71 -22.34
N ARG A 105 -7.18 10.22 -21.58
CA ARG A 105 -6.88 11.14 -20.48
C ARG A 105 -5.98 10.49 -19.42
N ILE A 106 -6.23 9.23 -19.06
CA ILE A 106 -5.41 8.51 -18.09
C ILE A 106 -4.00 8.26 -18.66
N SER A 107 -3.87 7.98 -19.97
CA SER A 107 -2.55 7.84 -20.58
C SER A 107 -1.78 9.16 -20.59
N ASP A 108 -2.44 10.28 -20.90
CA ASP A 108 -1.82 11.60 -20.91
C ASP A 108 -1.36 12.01 -19.50
N GLU A 109 -2.19 11.77 -18.48
CA GLU A 109 -1.87 12.03 -17.07
C GLU A 109 -0.72 11.13 -16.59
N LEU A 110 -0.65 9.89 -17.07
CA LEU A 110 0.47 9.00 -16.78
C LEU A 110 1.77 9.47 -17.45
N ASP A 111 1.70 9.94 -18.70
CA ASP A 111 2.84 10.46 -19.44
C ASP A 111 3.40 11.71 -18.75
N GLU A 112 2.54 12.65 -18.35
CA GLU A 112 2.91 13.83 -17.57
C GLU A 112 3.59 13.45 -16.24
N SER A 113 3.07 12.43 -15.56
CA SER A 113 3.67 11.96 -14.31
C SER A 113 5.05 11.30 -14.52
N LEU A 114 5.25 10.62 -15.65
CA LEU A 114 6.53 10.02 -16.01
C LEU A 114 7.57 11.10 -16.34
N ASP A 115 7.17 12.13 -17.06
CA ASP A 115 8.02 13.29 -17.34
C ASP A 115 8.43 14.02 -16.06
N ALA A 116 7.49 14.26 -15.14
CA ALA A 116 7.80 14.87 -13.84
C ALA A 116 8.75 14.00 -13.00
N LEU A 117 8.60 12.68 -13.05
CA LEU A 117 9.52 11.74 -12.39
C LEU A 117 10.91 11.75 -13.05
N ALA A 118 10.99 11.88 -14.37
CA ALA A 118 12.25 11.99 -15.09
C ALA A 118 12.98 13.30 -14.74
N GLU A 119 12.28 14.43 -14.72
CA GLU A 119 12.82 15.72 -14.28
C GLU A 119 13.32 15.64 -12.84
N LEU A 120 12.53 15.02 -11.94
CA LEU A 120 12.95 14.85 -10.56
C LEU A 120 14.18 13.94 -10.45
N ALA A 121 14.27 12.88 -11.25
CA ALA A 121 15.42 11.99 -11.29
C ALA A 121 16.70 12.72 -11.77
N GLU A 122 16.57 13.67 -12.69
CA GLU A 122 17.66 14.53 -13.15
C GLU A 122 18.05 15.60 -12.10
N ALA A 123 17.08 16.17 -11.39
CA ALA A 123 17.33 17.18 -10.36
C ALA A 123 17.92 16.61 -9.06
N LEU A 124 17.56 15.37 -8.70
CA LEU A 124 17.99 14.70 -7.47
C LEU A 124 19.51 14.65 -7.25
N PRO A 125 20.35 14.26 -8.23
CA PRO A 125 21.80 14.24 -8.06
C PRO A 125 22.34 15.65 -7.79
N THR A 126 21.82 16.67 -8.46
CA THR A 126 22.20 18.07 -8.28
C THR A 126 21.87 18.56 -6.88
N ILE A 127 20.69 18.22 -6.35
CA ILE A 127 20.32 18.54 -4.97
C ILE A 127 21.24 17.80 -3.99
N ARG A 128 21.56 16.52 -4.26
CA ARG A 128 22.45 15.73 -3.40
C ARG A 128 23.86 16.30 -3.34
N THR A 129 24.41 16.76 -4.46
CA THR A 129 25.75 17.41 -4.48
C THR A 129 25.71 18.72 -3.71
N GLN A 130 24.69 19.56 -3.91
CA GLN A 130 24.51 20.81 -3.16
C GLN A 130 24.42 20.57 -1.64
N VAL A 131 23.62 19.58 -1.20
CA VAL A 131 23.51 19.23 0.22
C VAL A 131 24.84 18.68 0.76
N ALA A 132 25.57 17.89 -0.01
CA ALA A 132 26.89 17.39 0.38
C ALA A 132 27.90 18.54 0.56
N ASP A 133 27.88 19.53 -0.32
CA ASP A 133 28.73 20.72 -0.23
C ASP A 133 28.37 21.58 0.99
N ILE A 134 27.08 21.83 1.24
CA ILE A 134 26.62 22.55 2.44
C ILE A 134 27.07 21.80 3.70
N ARG A 135 26.92 20.48 3.73
CA ARG A 135 27.39 19.66 4.86
C ARG A 135 28.89 19.76 5.04
N ARG A 136 29.67 19.77 3.97
CA ARG A 136 31.13 19.95 4.02
C ARG A 136 31.51 21.30 4.60
N VAL A 137 30.88 22.38 4.12
CA VAL A 137 31.11 23.74 4.64
C VAL A 137 30.72 23.83 6.12
N TYR A 138 29.55 23.32 6.50
CA TYR A 138 29.07 23.32 7.88
C TYR A 138 30.01 22.55 8.82
N THR A 139 30.43 21.35 8.43
CA THR A 139 31.37 20.54 9.25
C THR A 139 32.72 21.21 9.38
N SER A 140 33.25 21.82 8.33
CA SER A 140 34.50 22.60 8.39
C SER A 140 34.38 23.82 9.30
N GLY A 141 33.26 24.55 9.24
CA GLY A 141 32.98 25.68 10.10
C GLY A 141 32.86 25.25 11.57
N ARG A 142 32.20 24.13 11.83
CA ARG A 142 32.09 23.53 13.16
C ARG A 142 33.45 23.15 13.74
N GLN A 143 34.32 22.51 12.94
CA GLN A 143 35.68 22.16 13.37
C GLN A 143 36.50 23.41 13.69
N LYS A 144 36.42 24.46 12.87
CA LYS A 144 37.11 25.72 13.12
C LYS A 144 36.58 26.45 14.36
N ALA A 145 35.28 26.39 14.61
CA ALA A 145 34.69 26.95 15.82
C ALA A 145 35.16 26.18 17.06
N GLN A 146 35.22 24.85 17.00
CA GLN A 146 35.76 24.03 18.08
C GLN A 146 37.22 24.36 18.35
N SER A 147 38.07 24.41 17.32
CA SER A 147 39.48 24.79 17.51
C SER A 147 39.61 26.19 18.11
N LEU A 148 38.78 27.15 17.69
CA LEU A 148 38.81 28.50 18.23
C LEU A 148 38.33 28.54 19.69
N VAL A 149 37.32 27.76 20.04
CA VAL A 149 36.86 27.61 21.43
C VAL A 149 37.95 26.95 22.28
N ASP A 150 38.61 25.92 21.77
CA ASP A 150 39.74 25.27 22.45
C ASP A 150 40.91 26.26 22.63
N ASP A 151 41.21 27.07 21.61
CA ASP A 151 42.23 28.12 21.68
C ASP A 151 41.84 29.23 22.66
N LEU A 152 40.56 29.65 22.70
CA LEU A 152 40.04 30.67 23.62
C LEU A 152 39.97 30.16 25.06
N THR A 153 39.54 28.92 25.26
CA THR A 153 39.52 28.30 26.59
C THR A 153 40.94 28.12 27.10
N TRP A 154 41.86 27.66 26.25
CA TRP A 154 43.29 27.69 26.55
C TRP A 154 43.75 29.12 26.82
N LEU A 155 43.30 30.12 26.04
CA LEU A 155 43.67 31.53 26.21
C LEU A 155 43.24 32.07 27.59
N ASN A 156 42.06 31.63 28.03
CA ASN A 156 41.37 32.05 29.25
C ASN A 156 41.83 31.31 30.51
N THR A 157 42.48 30.14 30.38
CA THR A 157 43.05 29.45 31.56
C THR A 157 44.02 30.36 32.32
N GLU A 158 43.91 30.34 33.64
CA GLU A 158 44.71 31.20 34.50
C GLU A 158 46.21 30.94 34.31
N PHE A 159 47.01 32.00 34.39
CA PHE A 159 48.46 31.95 34.14
C PHE A 159 49.19 30.90 35.00
N TYR A 160 48.74 30.71 36.24
CA TYR A 160 49.31 29.72 37.16
C TYR A 160 49.03 28.26 36.73
N GLU A 161 47.81 27.97 36.26
CA GLU A 161 47.43 26.64 35.78
C GLU A 161 48.16 26.29 34.48
N ARG A 162 48.33 27.26 33.58
CA ARG A 162 49.14 27.09 32.36
C ARG A 162 50.59 26.76 32.67
N TRP A 163 51.18 27.48 33.63
CA TRP A 163 52.58 27.27 34.01
C TRP A 163 52.79 25.87 34.60
N ARG A 164 51.88 25.40 35.46
CA ARG A 164 51.88 24.01 35.98
C ARG A 164 51.73 22.99 34.85
N THR A 165 50.82 23.21 33.91
CA THR A 165 50.54 22.29 32.81
C THR A 165 51.71 22.20 31.82
N ILE A 166 52.42 23.31 31.56
CA ILE A 166 53.63 23.34 30.70
C ILE A 166 54.78 22.53 31.32
N ILE A 167 54.92 22.56 32.65
CA ILE A 167 55.98 21.84 33.36
C ILE A 167 55.67 20.32 33.35
N PHE A 168 54.45 19.93 33.69
CA PHE A 168 54.08 18.52 33.94
C PHE A 168 53.46 17.77 32.75
N THR A 169 52.91 18.43 31.73
CA THR A 169 52.24 17.77 30.60
C THR A 169 53.01 17.96 29.29
N PRO A 170 53.35 16.88 28.56
CA PRO A 170 54.16 16.97 27.35
C PRO A 170 53.43 17.54 26.11
N ASN A 171 52.09 17.48 26.07
CA ASN A 171 51.25 17.86 24.93
C ASN A 171 50.65 19.27 25.04
N SER A 172 51.45 20.28 25.43
CA SER A 172 50.98 21.68 25.36
C SER A 172 51.32 22.30 24.00
N PRO A 173 50.39 23.06 23.36
CA PRO A 173 50.55 23.63 22.02
C PRO A 173 51.43 24.89 22.04
N VAL A 174 52.57 24.83 22.72
CA VAL A 174 53.53 25.94 22.82
C VAL A 174 54.85 25.53 22.21
N SER A 175 55.57 26.49 21.62
CA SER A 175 56.87 26.21 21.01
C SER A 175 57.80 25.48 21.99
N LEU A 176 58.47 24.44 21.49
CA LEU A 176 59.43 23.61 22.26
C LEU A 176 60.48 24.46 23.00
N ARG A 177 60.85 25.61 22.42
CA ARG A 177 61.79 26.57 23.01
C ARG A 177 61.25 27.21 24.29
N TRP A 178 59.97 27.61 24.30
CA TRP A 178 59.33 28.20 25.48
C TRP A 178 59.18 27.19 26.62
N LYS A 179 58.84 25.93 26.27
CA LYS A 179 58.79 24.82 27.22
C LYS A 179 60.14 24.53 27.87
N ALA A 180 61.21 24.54 27.08
CA ALA A 180 62.58 24.35 27.59
C ALA A 180 63.00 25.52 28.50
N LEU A 181 62.71 26.76 28.11
CA LEU A 181 63.02 27.95 28.90
C LEU A 181 62.31 27.89 30.27
N MET A 182 61.01 27.59 30.29
CA MET A 182 60.25 27.49 31.54
C MET A 182 60.77 26.39 32.48
N ARG A 183 61.14 25.22 31.93
CA ARG A 183 61.74 24.14 32.73
C ARG A 183 63.12 24.49 33.25
N LEU A 184 63.92 25.23 32.47
CA LEU A 184 65.25 25.69 32.86
C LEU A 184 65.15 26.72 34.00
N VAL A 185 64.21 27.68 33.91
CA VAL A 185 63.95 28.65 34.99
C VAL A 185 63.54 27.95 36.29
N PHE A 186 62.68 26.92 36.20
CA PHE A 186 62.31 26.11 37.36
C PHE A 186 63.49 25.32 37.95
N ALA A 187 64.34 24.73 37.09
CA ALA A 187 65.53 24.01 37.55
C ALA A 187 66.53 24.95 38.25
N ILE A 188 66.74 26.15 37.71
CA ILE A 188 67.60 27.17 38.34
C ILE A 188 67.04 27.60 39.69
N SER A 189 65.72 27.87 39.79
CA SER A 189 65.14 28.29 41.07
C SER A 189 65.25 27.20 42.13
N PHE A 190 65.07 25.93 41.75
CA PHE A 190 65.26 24.79 42.66
C PHE A 190 66.72 24.61 43.09
N LEU A 191 67.67 24.77 42.17
CA LEU A 191 69.11 24.75 42.48
C LEU A 191 69.49 25.88 43.43
N MET A 192 68.97 27.10 43.22
CA MET A 192 69.21 28.23 44.11
C MET A 192 68.61 28.00 45.50
N CYS A 193 67.41 27.41 45.58
CA CYS A 193 66.75 27.11 46.85
C CYS A 193 67.51 26.03 47.63
N THR A 194 67.92 24.95 46.97
CA THR A 194 68.74 23.88 47.57
C THR A 194 70.11 24.40 48.00
N TRP A 195 70.73 25.27 47.21
CA TRP A 195 71.98 25.94 47.57
C TRP A 195 71.84 26.83 48.81
N LEU A 196 70.78 27.65 48.88
CA LEU A 196 70.50 28.48 50.07
C LEU A 196 70.18 27.62 51.30
N ALA A 197 69.40 26.55 51.14
CA ALA A 197 69.13 25.60 52.21
C ALA A 197 70.41 24.92 52.68
N TRP A 198 71.32 24.57 51.77
CA TRP A 198 72.63 24.02 52.09
C TRP A 198 73.51 25.02 52.85
N ILE A 199 73.52 26.29 52.45
CA ILE A 199 74.22 27.36 53.17
C ILE A 199 73.61 27.57 54.56
N ALA A 200 72.28 27.58 54.67
CA ALA A 200 71.60 27.71 55.95
C ALA A 200 71.90 26.52 56.86
N LEU A 201 71.90 25.30 56.33
CA LEU A 201 72.19 24.08 57.07
C LEU A 201 73.66 23.98 57.47
N SER A 202 74.59 24.31 56.57
CA SER A 202 76.02 24.36 56.89
C SER A 202 76.36 25.52 57.84
N GLY A 203 75.64 26.64 57.74
CA GLY A 203 75.69 27.75 58.68
C GLY A 203 75.19 27.36 60.06
N ALA A 204 74.04 26.68 60.15
CA ALA A 204 73.49 26.13 61.39
C ALA A 204 74.42 25.05 61.98
N TYR A 205 74.98 24.18 61.13
CA TYR A 205 75.96 23.17 61.53
C TYR A 205 77.25 23.81 62.07
N ARG A 206 77.72 24.90 61.46
CA ARG A 206 78.88 25.67 61.93
C ARG A 206 78.60 26.38 63.25
N ALA A 207 77.42 26.98 63.42
CA ALA A 207 76.98 27.59 64.67
C ALA A 207 76.85 26.54 65.80
N HIS A 208 76.36 25.34 65.49
CA HIS A 208 76.29 24.23 66.43
C HIS A 208 77.68 23.73 66.83
N ARG A 209 78.63 23.66 65.89
CA ARG A 209 80.02 23.23 66.17
C ARG A 209 80.80 24.24 67.02
N GLN A 210 80.59 25.54 66.82
CA GLN A 210 81.26 26.58 67.61
C GLN A 210 80.71 26.72 69.03
N ARG A 211 79.47 26.26 69.29
CA ARG A 211 78.88 26.26 70.64
C ARG A 211 79.47 25.21 71.59
N LEU A 212 80.18 24.20 71.08
CA LEU A 212 80.78 23.13 71.90
C LEU A 212 82.20 23.43 72.38
N VAL A 213 82.91 24.40 71.79
CA VAL A 213 84.29 24.74 72.22
C VAL A 213 84.31 25.57 73.51
N TRP A 214 83.19 26.19 73.90
CA TRP A 214 83.08 26.94 75.15
C TRP A 214 82.64 26.09 76.35
N GLY A 215 82.43 24.77 76.19
CA GLY A 215 82.04 23.86 77.27
C GLY A 215 83.20 23.13 77.97
N ASP A 216 84.34 22.95 77.29
CA ASP A 216 85.43 22.06 77.76
C ASP A 216 86.60 22.77 78.47
N ARG A 217 86.38 23.98 79.02
CA ARG A 217 87.41 24.69 79.81
C ARG A 217 87.00 25.08 81.23
N LEU A 218 86.00 24.38 81.79
CA LEU A 218 85.52 24.63 83.15
C LEU A 218 85.63 23.44 84.13
N MET A 219 86.36 22.37 83.78
CA MET A 219 86.70 21.31 84.74
C MET A 219 88.19 20.93 84.66
N SER A 220 89.04 21.81 85.21
CA SER A 220 90.13 21.46 86.14
C SER A 220 90.60 22.72 86.85
#